data_AF-B1ZQB3-F1
#
_entry.id   AF-B1ZQB3-F1
#
_cell.length_a   1.000
_cell.length_b   1.000
_cell.length_c   1.000
_cell.angle_alpha   90.00
_cell.angle_beta   90.00
_cell.angle_gamma   90.00
#
_symmetry.space_group_name_H-M   'P 1'
#
loop_
_entity.id
_entity.type
_entity.pdbx_description
1 polymer ?
#
loop_
_entity_poly.entity_id
_entity_poly.type
_entity_poly.pdbx_seq_one_letter_code
_entity_poly.pdbx_strand_id
1 'polypeptide(L)'
;MITVIVLLAVCFLAYANGANDNFKGVASLFGSGTTSYRTAISWATVTTFAGSVAAIFLAEALVGKFSGKGLVPDALTASPPFLLAVALGAGAAVILATLLGFPVSTTHGLIGSLVGAGTAAAGPEVDFAVLGQAFVLPLLVSPLLAIATGACVYGTLHRGRIRSGITRNTCVCGGLENPVALPVVASGAAAFSRPSSTLTLTVGDNAACAARYDGRVFGVDAGRLLDGLHLLSAGAVSFARGLNDTPKIAALLFAVHALDLRWGLAAVASAMAIGGLLNARKVADTMSHRLTSMNPGQGFAANLSTAALVTTASLHGLPVSTTHVSVGALLGMGLVTRQTRWKPVVGVLAAWVVTLPCAALLGALAYVLIR
;
A
#
# COMPACT_ATOMS: atom_id res chain seq x y z
N MET A 1 -15.02 27.69 -16.71
CA MET A 1 -13.85 27.99 -15.86
C MET A 1 -13.83 27.15 -14.58
N ILE A 2 -14.89 27.15 -13.76
CA ILE A 2 -14.97 26.36 -12.51
C ILE A 2 -14.68 24.85 -12.72
N THR A 3 -15.18 24.26 -13.80
CA THR A 3 -14.95 22.84 -14.16
C THR A 3 -13.47 22.51 -14.37
N VAL A 4 -12.70 23.43 -14.96
CA VAL A 4 -11.25 23.26 -15.14
C VAL A 4 -10.54 23.33 -13.79
N ILE A 5 -10.99 24.21 -12.89
CA ILE A 5 -10.43 24.31 -11.54
C ILE A 5 -10.72 23.04 -10.73
N VAL A 6 -11.93 22.48 -10.84
CA VAL A 6 -12.28 21.17 -10.26
C VAL A 6 -11.37 20.08 -10.82
N LEU A 7 -11.15 20.05 -12.14
CA LEU A 7 -10.24 19.09 -12.76
C LEU A 7 -8.83 19.19 -12.19
N LEU A 8 -8.28 20.40 -12.08
CA LEU A 8 -6.95 20.62 -11.51
C LEU A 8 -6.88 20.20 -10.03
N ALA A 9 -7.91 20.47 -9.24
CA ALA A 9 -7.97 20.06 -7.84
C ALA A 9 -8.07 18.54 -7.67
N VAL A 10 -8.83 17.86 -8.53
CA VAL A 10 -8.88 16.39 -8.53
C VAL A 10 -7.56 15.80 -9.00
N CYS A 11 -6.90 16.39 -10.00
CA CYS A 11 -5.54 15.99 -10.39
C CYS A 11 -4.53 16.23 -9.25
N PHE A 12 -4.68 17.29 -8.46
CA PHE A 12 -3.87 17.50 -7.26
C PHE A 12 -4.11 16.44 -6.19
N LEU A 13 -5.37 16.06 -5.93
CA LEU A 13 -5.70 14.94 -5.05
C LEU A 13 -5.11 13.61 -5.57
N ALA A 14 -5.22 13.35 -6.88
CA ALA A 14 -4.65 12.18 -7.55
C ALA A 14 -3.12 12.15 -7.42
N TYR A 15 -2.46 13.29 -7.58
CA TYR A 15 -1.03 13.46 -7.32
C TYR A 15 -0.68 13.12 -5.87
N ALA A 16 -1.42 13.70 -4.91
CA ALA A 16 -1.19 13.45 -3.48
C ALA A 16 -1.39 11.96 -3.13
N ASN A 17 -2.42 11.33 -3.70
CA ASN A 17 -2.61 9.88 -3.61
C ASN A 17 -1.41 9.12 -4.17
N GLY A 18 -0.97 9.43 -5.39
CA GLY A 18 0.22 8.83 -5.99
C GLY A 18 1.44 8.92 -5.07
N ALA A 19 1.70 10.12 -4.56
CA ALA A 19 2.82 10.40 -3.67
C ALA A 19 2.78 9.59 -2.37
N ASN A 20 1.61 9.39 -1.77
CA ASN A 20 1.47 8.61 -0.53
C ASN A 20 1.37 7.10 -0.76
N ASP A 21 0.74 6.70 -1.87
CA ASP A 21 0.19 5.35 -2.03
C ASP A 21 0.99 4.46 -2.96
N ASN A 22 1.80 5.04 -3.86
CA ASN A 22 2.47 4.26 -4.89
C ASN A 22 3.43 3.23 -4.32
N PHE A 23 4.04 3.50 -3.16
CA PHE A 23 4.98 2.55 -2.54
C PHE A 23 4.32 1.41 -1.78
N LYS A 24 3.00 1.40 -1.58
CA LYS A 24 2.31 0.40 -0.72
C LYS A 24 2.43 -1.04 -1.23
N GLY A 25 2.38 -1.24 -2.54
CA GLY A 25 2.49 -2.58 -3.15
C GLY A 25 3.92 -3.09 -3.22
N VAL A 26 4.91 -2.19 -3.23
CA VAL A 26 6.34 -2.52 -3.44
C VAL A 26 7.21 -2.23 -2.21
N ALA A 27 6.64 -1.77 -1.11
CA ALA A 27 7.34 -1.55 0.16
C ALA A 27 8.01 -2.83 0.65
N SER A 28 7.39 -3.98 0.41
CA SER A 28 7.95 -5.29 0.72
C SER A 28 9.15 -5.66 -0.15
N LEU A 29 9.15 -5.30 -1.45
CA LEU A 29 10.29 -5.52 -2.35
C LEU A 29 11.52 -4.70 -1.93
N PHE A 30 11.29 -3.43 -1.60
CA PHE A 30 12.37 -2.54 -1.15
C PHE A 30 12.81 -2.87 0.28
N GLY A 31 11.86 -3.11 1.18
CA GLY A 31 12.10 -3.40 2.60
C GLY A 31 12.83 -4.71 2.85
N SER A 32 12.60 -5.72 2.01
CA SER A 32 13.30 -7.02 2.06
C SER A 32 14.62 -7.05 1.30
N GLY A 33 14.93 -6.00 0.53
CA GLY A 33 16.12 -5.94 -0.33
C GLY A 33 16.02 -6.75 -1.62
N THR A 34 14.83 -7.24 -2.02
CA THR A 34 14.64 -7.93 -3.31
C THR A 34 14.94 -7.00 -4.50
N THR A 35 14.59 -5.72 -4.41
CA THR A 35 14.86 -4.74 -5.49
C THR A 35 15.28 -3.37 -4.96
N SER A 36 15.96 -2.58 -5.80
CA SER A 36 16.27 -1.18 -5.50
C SER A 36 15.02 -0.30 -5.44
N TYR A 37 15.11 0.87 -4.79
CA TYR A 37 14.02 1.85 -4.74
C TYR A 37 13.52 2.24 -6.15
N ARG A 38 14.44 2.46 -7.11
CA ARG A 38 14.09 2.88 -8.48
C ARG A 38 13.30 1.78 -9.21
N THR A 39 13.74 0.53 -9.09
CA THR A 39 13.04 -0.61 -9.66
C THR A 39 11.66 -0.79 -9.04
N ALA A 40 11.58 -0.71 -7.71
CA ALA A 40 10.33 -0.83 -6.96
C ALA A 40 9.32 0.26 -7.38
N ILE A 41 9.72 1.54 -7.38
CA ILE A 41 8.79 2.63 -7.73
C ILE A 41 8.36 2.56 -9.19
N SER A 42 9.26 2.24 -10.13
CA SER A 42 8.91 2.08 -11.54
C SER A 42 7.91 0.94 -11.73
N TRP A 43 8.13 -0.20 -11.07
CA TRP A 43 7.22 -1.34 -11.12
C TRP A 43 5.85 -1.01 -10.54
N ALA A 44 5.80 -0.31 -9.39
CA ALA A 44 4.56 0.16 -8.81
C ALA A 44 3.80 1.10 -9.74
N THR A 45 4.47 2.10 -10.31
CA THR A 45 3.85 3.06 -11.23
C THR A 45 3.25 2.36 -12.44
N VAL A 46 3.99 1.47 -13.09
CA VAL A 46 3.51 0.75 -14.29
C VAL A 46 2.29 -0.12 -13.95
N THR A 47 2.37 -0.91 -12.87
CA THR A 47 1.30 -1.84 -12.50
C THR A 47 0.07 -1.12 -11.95
N THR A 48 0.23 -0.02 -11.21
CA THR A 48 -0.90 0.85 -10.86
C THR A 48 -1.51 1.44 -12.10
N PHE A 49 -0.73 2.01 -13.01
CA PHE A 49 -1.30 2.60 -14.23
C PHE A 49 -2.10 1.56 -15.03
N ALA A 50 -1.58 0.33 -15.14
CA ALA A 50 -2.33 -0.78 -15.74
C ALA A 50 -3.64 -1.09 -14.99
N GLY A 51 -3.62 -1.08 -13.66
CA GLY A 51 -4.81 -1.24 -12.82
C GLY A 51 -5.83 -0.11 -13.01
N SER A 52 -5.36 1.13 -13.14
CA SER A 52 -6.18 2.31 -13.42
C SER A 52 -6.86 2.22 -14.79
N VAL A 53 -6.16 1.72 -15.80
CA VAL A 53 -6.73 1.46 -17.14
C VAL A 53 -7.77 0.34 -17.06
N ALA A 54 -7.46 -0.75 -16.35
CA ALA A 54 -8.43 -1.84 -16.14
C ALA A 54 -9.68 -1.37 -15.38
N ALA A 55 -9.55 -0.35 -14.52
CA ALA A 55 -10.66 0.23 -13.79
C ALA A 55 -11.73 0.84 -14.70
N ILE A 56 -11.42 1.19 -15.95
CA ILE A 56 -12.40 1.67 -16.92
C ILE A 56 -13.54 0.65 -17.11
N PHE A 57 -13.24 -0.65 -17.06
CA PHE A 57 -14.22 -1.72 -17.22
C PHE A 57 -15.04 -2.01 -15.95
N LEU A 58 -14.62 -1.47 -14.80
CA LEU A 58 -15.23 -1.71 -13.48
C LEU A 58 -15.69 -0.43 -12.78
N ALA A 59 -15.56 0.73 -13.44
CA ALA A 59 -15.68 2.04 -12.80
C ALA A 59 -17.10 2.32 -12.30
N GLU A 60 -18.13 1.85 -12.99
CA GLU A 60 -19.52 2.20 -12.71
C GLU A 60 -19.95 1.84 -11.27
N ALA A 61 -19.54 0.66 -10.78
CA ALA A 61 -19.88 0.20 -9.43
C ALA A 61 -19.16 1.01 -8.33
N LEU A 62 -17.92 1.44 -8.56
CA LEU A 62 -17.10 2.14 -7.58
C LEU A 62 -17.38 3.65 -7.53
N VAL A 63 -17.65 4.27 -8.68
CA VAL A 63 -17.91 5.72 -8.79
C VAL A 63 -19.12 6.14 -7.95
N GLY A 64 -20.19 5.35 -7.97
CA GLY A 64 -21.44 5.68 -7.27
C GLY A 64 -21.31 5.78 -5.74
N LYS A 65 -20.31 5.13 -5.13
CA LYS A 65 -20.10 5.14 -3.67
C LYS A 65 -19.29 6.33 -3.17
N PHE A 66 -18.49 6.95 -4.04
CA PHE A 66 -17.55 8.02 -3.66
C PHE A 66 -17.96 9.40 -4.17
N SER A 67 -19.14 9.54 -4.77
CA SER A 67 -19.72 10.83 -5.17
C SER A 67 -20.38 11.59 -4.01
N GLY A 68 -20.37 11.06 -2.78
CA GLY A 68 -21.05 11.65 -1.62
C GLY A 68 -22.56 11.35 -1.55
N LYS A 69 -23.10 10.57 -2.49
CA LYS A 69 -24.52 10.17 -2.51
C LYS A 69 -24.90 9.43 -1.23
N GLY A 70 -25.99 9.86 -0.61
CA GLY A 70 -26.48 9.33 0.67
C GLY A 70 -25.72 9.82 1.90
N LEU A 71 -24.59 10.51 1.76
CA LEU A 71 -23.86 11.11 2.89
C LEU A 71 -24.19 12.60 3.07
N VAL A 72 -24.33 13.32 1.95
CA VAL A 72 -24.70 14.74 1.91
C VAL A 72 -25.90 14.92 0.97
N PRO A 73 -26.66 16.03 1.08
CA PRO A 73 -27.76 16.33 0.15
C PRO A 73 -27.35 16.23 -1.32
N ASP A 74 -28.20 15.62 -2.15
CA ASP A 74 -27.89 15.37 -3.57
C ASP A 74 -27.55 16.66 -4.35
N ALA A 75 -28.16 17.80 -3.97
CA ALA A 75 -27.87 19.11 -4.54
C ALA A 75 -26.40 19.53 -4.37
N LEU A 76 -25.74 19.12 -3.27
CA LEU A 76 -24.32 19.38 -3.05
C LEU A 76 -23.43 18.43 -3.84
N THR A 77 -23.86 17.18 -4.04
CA THR A 77 -23.04 16.18 -4.73
C THR A 77 -22.71 16.57 -6.18
N ALA A 78 -23.56 17.38 -6.82
CA ALA A 78 -23.33 17.92 -8.17
C ALA A 78 -22.80 19.37 -8.19
N SER A 79 -22.54 19.98 -7.02
CA SER A 79 -22.11 21.37 -6.92
C SER A 79 -20.59 21.52 -7.15
N PRO A 80 -20.13 22.25 -8.19
CA PRO A 80 -18.70 22.40 -8.44
C PRO A 80 -17.91 23.05 -7.28
N PRO A 81 -18.41 24.09 -6.58
CA PRO A 81 -17.76 24.64 -5.38
C PRO A 81 -17.55 23.60 -4.27
N PHE A 82 -18.55 22.74 -4.05
CA PHE A 82 -18.48 21.68 -3.05
C PHE A 82 -17.42 20.64 -3.41
N LEU A 83 -17.44 20.13 -4.64
CA LEU A 83 -16.47 19.13 -5.12
C LEU A 83 -15.06 19.68 -5.17
N LEU A 84 -14.90 20.96 -5.51
CA LEU A 84 -13.63 21.68 -5.44
C LEU A 84 -13.09 21.70 -4.00
N ALA A 85 -13.92 22.06 -3.03
CA ALA A 85 -13.55 22.07 -1.61
C ALA A 85 -13.13 20.68 -1.12
N VAL A 86 -13.88 19.65 -1.50
CA VAL A 86 -13.58 18.25 -1.16
C VAL A 86 -12.25 17.80 -1.74
N ALA A 87 -12.00 18.08 -3.02
CA ALA A 87 -10.75 17.70 -3.68
C ALA A 87 -9.53 18.41 -3.05
N LEU A 88 -9.65 19.71 -2.78
CA LEU A 88 -8.57 20.49 -2.15
C LEU A 88 -8.31 20.07 -0.71
N GLY A 89 -9.35 19.89 0.11
CA GLY A 89 -9.22 19.49 1.51
C GLY A 89 -8.61 18.10 1.66
N ALA A 90 -9.09 17.13 0.88
CA ALA A 90 -8.53 15.78 0.84
C ALA A 90 -7.09 15.79 0.31
N GLY A 91 -6.82 16.51 -0.78
CA GLY A 91 -5.49 16.60 -1.38
C GLY A 91 -4.47 17.23 -0.44
N ALA A 92 -4.84 18.31 0.25
CA ALA A 92 -4.03 19.00 1.23
C ALA A 92 -3.68 18.10 2.43
N ALA A 93 -4.67 17.37 2.98
CA ALA A 93 -4.43 16.46 4.09
C ALA A 93 -3.47 15.32 3.69
N VAL A 94 -3.69 14.71 2.53
CA VAL A 94 -2.86 13.58 2.05
C VAL A 94 -1.45 14.04 1.71
N ILE A 95 -1.27 15.18 1.03
CA ILE A 95 0.07 15.66 0.70
C ILE A 95 0.82 16.08 1.96
N LEU A 96 0.16 16.70 2.94
CA LEU A 96 0.79 17.06 4.22
C LEU A 96 1.31 15.81 4.93
N ALA A 97 0.48 14.76 5.05
CA ALA A 97 0.92 13.50 5.63
C ALA A 97 2.09 12.87 4.85
N THR A 98 2.08 12.97 3.52
CA THR A 98 3.16 12.49 2.64
C THR A 98 4.47 13.23 2.90
N LEU A 99 4.42 14.56 3.00
CA LEU A 99 5.59 15.40 3.28
C LEU A 99 6.17 15.12 4.67
N LEU A 100 5.34 14.72 5.62
CA LEU A 100 5.72 14.26 6.96
C LEU A 100 6.17 12.78 6.99
N GLY A 101 5.99 12.04 5.89
CA GLY A 101 6.41 10.64 5.77
C GLY A 101 5.46 9.63 6.41
N PHE A 102 4.22 10.01 6.69
CA PHE A 102 3.20 9.12 7.24
C PHE A 102 2.39 8.43 6.12
N PRO A 103 2.34 7.08 6.11
CA PRO A 103 1.45 6.35 5.23
C PRO A 103 0.01 6.50 5.73
N VAL A 104 -0.79 7.27 5.00
CA VAL A 104 -2.20 7.53 5.32
C VAL A 104 -3.11 6.97 4.23
N SER A 105 -4.42 7.12 4.43
CA SER A 105 -5.42 6.62 3.50
C SER A 105 -6.08 7.79 2.78
N THR A 106 -5.99 7.86 1.45
CA THR A 106 -6.77 8.83 0.67
C THR A 106 -8.27 8.64 0.87
N THR A 107 -8.73 7.42 1.19
CA THR A 107 -10.14 7.18 1.58
C THR A 107 -10.51 8.00 2.82
N HIS A 108 -9.66 8.05 3.85
CA HIS A 108 -9.89 8.90 5.04
C HIS A 108 -9.84 10.37 4.70
N GLY A 109 -8.92 10.79 3.84
CA GLY A 109 -8.82 12.17 3.36
C GLY A 109 -10.11 12.61 2.64
N LEU A 110 -10.61 11.78 1.72
CA LEU A 110 -11.84 12.03 0.98
C LEU A 110 -13.06 12.07 1.89
N ILE A 111 -13.25 11.06 2.74
CA ILE A 111 -14.41 11.00 3.65
C ILE A 111 -14.37 12.16 4.64
N GLY A 112 -13.22 12.41 5.26
CA GLY A 112 -13.04 13.53 6.17
C GLY A 112 -13.40 14.84 5.48
N SER A 113 -12.82 15.11 4.32
CA SER A 113 -13.11 16.33 3.55
C SER A 113 -14.55 16.44 3.07
N LEU A 114 -15.20 15.33 2.69
CA LEU A 114 -16.63 15.27 2.35
C LEU A 114 -17.51 15.64 3.54
N VAL A 115 -17.23 15.06 4.71
CA VAL A 115 -17.96 15.36 5.95
C VAL A 115 -17.75 16.82 6.35
N GLY A 116 -16.51 17.31 6.32
CA GLY A 116 -16.20 18.70 6.69
C GLY A 116 -16.79 19.75 5.76
N ALA A 117 -16.66 19.57 4.45
CA ALA A 117 -17.32 20.44 3.48
C ALA A 117 -18.85 20.31 3.59
N GLY A 118 -19.36 19.09 3.83
CA GLY A 118 -20.80 18.80 3.97
C GLY A 118 -21.40 19.49 5.18
N THR A 119 -20.75 19.44 6.34
CA THR A 119 -21.21 20.13 7.54
C THR A 119 -21.13 21.64 7.39
N ALA A 120 -20.11 22.17 6.70
CA ALA A 120 -20.03 23.61 6.41
C ALA A 120 -21.11 24.08 5.41
N ALA A 121 -21.56 23.20 4.52
CA ALA A 121 -22.54 23.50 3.48
C ALA A 121 -24.00 23.31 3.92
N ALA A 122 -24.30 22.20 4.60
CA ALA A 122 -25.65 21.76 4.93
C ALA A 122 -25.88 21.51 6.43
N GLY A 123 -24.86 21.71 7.28
CA GLY A 123 -24.98 21.59 8.73
C GLY A 123 -25.48 20.20 9.16
N PRO A 124 -26.66 20.10 9.80
CA PRO A 124 -27.20 18.85 10.34
C PRO A 124 -27.67 17.84 9.28
N GLU A 125 -27.75 18.20 7.99
CA GLU A 125 -28.22 17.31 6.92
C GLU A 125 -27.19 16.26 6.47
N VAL A 126 -26.02 16.20 7.10
CA VAL A 126 -25.04 15.12 6.87
C VAL A 126 -25.52 13.84 7.55
N ASP A 127 -25.64 12.75 6.78
CA ASP A 127 -26.12 11.48 7.30
C ASP A 127 -24.99 10.70 8.00
N PHE A 128 -24.94 10.84 9.33
CA PHE A 128 -23.97 10.13 10.17
C PHE A 128 -24.22 8.61 10.25
N ALA A 129 -25.43 8.13 9.97
CA ALA A 129 -25.71 6.69 9.94
C ALA A 129 -25.07 6.06 8.69
N VAL A 130 -25.20 6.72 7.53
CA VAL A 130 -24.51 6.33 6.29
C VAL A 130 -22.99 6.46 6.46
N LEU A 131 -22.50 7.52 7.11
CA LEU A 131 -21.07 7.65 7.46
C LEU A 131 -20.57 6.42 8.23
N GLY A 132 -21.30 6.00 9.26
CA GLY A 132 -20.98 4.85 10.08
C GLY A 132 -20.93 3.53 9.28
N GLN A 133 -22.01 3.23 8.55
CA GLN A 133 -22.17 1.94 7.89
C GLN A 133 -21.36 1.81 6.59
N ALA A 134 -21.40 2.83 5.73
CA ALA A 134 -20.80 2.76 4.40
C ALA A 134 -19.30 3.07 4.39
N PHE A 135 -18.78 3.76 5.42
CA PHE A 135 -17.41 4.25 5.42
C PHE A 135 -16.63 3.82 6.67
N VAL A 136 -17.08 4.16 7.88
CA VAL A 136 -16.33 3.87 9.11
C VAL A 136 -16.18 2.37 9.35
N LEU A 137 -17.26 1.60 9.19
CA LEU A 137 -17.24 0.15 9.41
C LEU A 137 -16.25 -0.58 8.47
N PRO A 138 -16.29 -0.40 7.14
CA PRO A 138 -15.27 -0.98 6.25
C PRO A 138 -13.84 -0.56 6.59
N LEU A 139 -13.63 0.69 7.01
CA LEU A 139 -12.30 1.21 7.37
C LEU A 139 -11.73 0.60 8.65
N LEU A 140 -12.60 0.22 9.60
CA LEU A 140 -12.23 -0.46 10.84
C LEU A 140 -12.04 -1.97 10.64
N VAL A 141 -12.93 -2.61 9.88
CA VAL A 141 -12.91 -4.07 9.66
C VAL A 141 -11.77 -4.50 8.74
N SER A 142 -11.47 -3.72 7.69
CA SER A 142 -10.46 -4.09 6.70
C SER A 142 -9.04 -4.33 7.26
N PRO A 143 -8.46 -3.50 8.15
CA PRO A 143 -7.15 -3.81 8.74
C PRO A 143 -7.17 -5.04 9.64
N LEU A 144 -8.26 -5.29 10.38
CA LEU A 144 -8.38 -6.49 11.23
C LEU A 144 -8.43 -7.77 10.38
N LEU A 145 -9.22 -7.74 9.30
CA LEU A 145 -9.29 -8.83 8.33
C LEU A 145 -7.92 -9.03 7.66
N ALA A 146 -7.21 -7.96 7.34
CA ALA A 146 -5.87 -8.02 6.76
C ALA A 146 -4.82 -8.61 7.71
N ILE A 147 -4.89 -8.30 9.02
CA ILE A 147 -4.05 -8.92 10.05
C ILE A 147 -4.31 -10.42 10.09
N ALA A 148 -5.57 -10.84 10.16
CA ALA A 148 -5.95 -12.25 10.25
C ALA A 148 -5.51 -13.04 9.00
N THR A 149 -5.82 -12.51 7.81
CA THR A 149 -5.45 -13.14 6.54
C THR A 149 -3.94 -13.13 6.31
N GLY A 150 -3.24 -12.04 6.63
CA GLY A 150 -1.78 -11.97 6.55
C GLY A 150 -1.09 -13.00 7.45
N ALA A 151 -1.57 -13.16 8.69
CA ALA A 151 -1.09 -14.19 9.62
C ALA A 151 -1.36 -15.61 9.08
N CYS A 152 -2.56 -15.85 8.54
CA CYS A 152 -2.97 -17.14 7.99
C CYS A 152 -2.16 -17.53 6.74
N VAL A 153 -2.05 -16.62 5.76
CA VAL A 153 -1.29 -16.82 4.52
C VAL A 153 0.18 -17.08 4.82
N TYR A 154 0.80 -16.26 5.69
CA TYR A 154 2.19 -16.52 6.08
C TYR A 154 2.33 -17.87 6.79
N GLY A 155 1.45 -18.19 7.74
CA GLY A 155 1.51 -19.45 8.50
C GLY A 155 1.37 -20.69 7.61
N THR A 156 0.48 -20.65 6.62
CA THR A 156 0.28 -21.75 5.66
C THR A 156 1.49 -21.91 4.73
N LEU A 157 1.98 -20.82 4.13
CA LEU A 157 3.17 -20.84 3.27
C LEU A 157 4.42 -21.28 4.03
N HIS A 158 4.58 -20.83 5.27
CA HIS A 158 5.69 -21.21 6.13
C HIS A 158 5.68 -22.71 6.47
N ARG A 159 4.52 -23.27 6.84
CA ARG A 159 4.36 -24.72 7.08
C ARG A 159 4.61 -25.53 5.81
N GLY A 160 4.11 -25.07 4.67
CA GLY A 160 4.36 -25.69 3.36
C GLY A 160 5.84 -25.74 3.04
N ARG A 161 6.55 -24.60 3.16
CA ARG A 161 7.99 -24.50 2.96
C ARG A 161 8.78 -25.52 3.79
N ILE A 162 8.48 -25.62 5.10
CA ILE A 162 9.18 -26.55 6.00
C ILE A 162 8.91 -28.00 5.60
N ARG A 163 7.66 -28.35 5.24
CA ARG A 163 7.31 -29.70 4.76
C ARG A 163 8.02 -30.07 3.46
N SER A 164 8.28 -29.09 2.60
CA SER A 164 9.02 -29.29 1.34
C SER A 164 10.54 -29.33 1.52
N GLY A 165 11.07 -29.25 2.74
CA GLY A 165 12.52 -29.31 3.00
C GLY A 165 13.29 -28.07 2.55
N ILE A 166 12.60 -26.96 2.23
CA ILE A 166 13.23 -25.72 1.78
C ILE A 166 13.79 -24.97 2.99
N THR A 167 15.12 -24.93 3.07
CA THR A 167 15.87 -24.29 4.15
C THR A 167 16.15 -22.82 3.82
N ARG A 168 16.56 -22.06 4.84
CA ARG A 168 16.91 -20.63 4.69
C ARG A 168 18.34 -20.44 5.14
N ASN A 169 19.17 -19.85 4.29
CA ASN A 169 20.53 -19.47 4.66
C ASN A 169 20.48 -18.13 5.39
N THR A 170 21.13 -18.07 6.57
CA THR A 170 21.21 -16.85 7.39
C THR A 170 22.66 -16.40 7.44
N CYS A 171 22.87 -15.12 7.18
CA CYS A 171 24.18 -14.49 7.10
C CYS A 171 24.43 -13.63 8.36
N VAL A 172 25.66 -13.66 8.86
CA VAL A 172 26.14 -12.76 9.92
C VAL A 172 27.37 -12.03 9.37
N CYS A 173 27.21 -10.75 9.03
CA CYS A 173 28.32 -9.91 8.61
C CYS A 173 29.02 -9.35 9.86
N GLY A 174 30.24 -9.80 10.14
CA GLY A 174 31.14 -9.20 11.11
C GLY A 174 32.34 -8.62 10.38
N GLY A 175 32.67 -7.36 10.62
CA GLY A 175 33.93 -6.78 10.16
C GLY A 175 35.08 -7.42 10.93
N LEU A 176 35.81 -8.33 10.30
CA LEU A 176 37.11 -8.76 10.82
C LEU A 176 38.12 -7.69 10.44
N GLU A 177 38.56 -6.87 11.40
CA GLU A 177 39.66 -5.90 11.19
C GLU A 177 40.98 -6.59 10.84
N ASN A 178 41.10 -7.90 11.10
CA ASN A 178 42.26 -8.72 10.73
C ASN A 178 41.82 -10.01 10.03
N PRO A 179 42.44 -10.40 8.91
CA PRO A 179 42.15 -11.66 8.25
C PRO A 179 42.50 -12.82 9.19
N VAL A 180 41.48 -13.56 9.64
CA VAL A 180 41.68 -14.82 10.37
C VAL A 180 42.15 -15.85 9.35
N ALA A 181 43.43 -16.23 9.43
CA ALA A 181 43.96 -17.35 8.66
C ALA A 181 43.26 -18.64 9.13
N LEU A 182 42.41 -19.21 8.27
CA LEU A 182 41.82 -20.51 8.51
C LEU A 182 42.85 -21.61 8.20
N PRO A 183 42.96 -22.66 9.03
CA PRO A 183 43.81 -23.79 8.70
C PRO A 183 43.24 -24.50 7.47
N VAL A 184 44.00 -24.47 6.37
CA VAL A 184 43.76 -25.33 5.21
C VAL A 184 43.99 -26.76 5.68
N VAL A 185 42.90 -27.50 5.90
CA VAL A 185 42.98 -28.95 6.18
C VAL A 185 43.42 -29.61 4.88
N ALA A 186 44.70 -30.00 4.83
CA ALA A 186 45.25 -30.77 3.72
C ALA A 186 44.42 -32.04 3.53
N SER A 187 43.87 -32.21 2.33
CA SER A 187 43.05 -33.37 1.95
C SER A 187 43.95 -34.61 1.85
N GLY A 188 44.10 -35.34 2.95
CA GLY A 188 44.97 -36.53 3.01
C GLY A 188 44.53 -37.65 3.96
N ALA A 189 43.41 -37.50 4.67
CA ALA A 189 42.92 -38.56 5.55
C ALA A 189 41.42 -38.80 5.35
N ALA A 190 41.06 -40.05 5.05
CA ALA A 190 39.69 -40.52 5.01
C ALA A 190 39.12 -40.52 6.44
N ALA A 191 38.47 -39.43 6.83
CA ALA A 191 37.73 -39.35 8.08
C ALA A 191 36.28 -39.75 7.84
N PHE A 192 35.85 -40.88 8.41
CA PHE A 192 34.44 -41.20 8.57
C PHE A 192 33.84 -40.27 9.62
N SER A 193 33.24 -39.16 9.21
CA SER A 193 32.41 -38.35 10.09
C SER A 193 30.96 -38.86 10.03
N ARG A 194 30.36 -39.10 11.20
CA ARG A 194 28.91 -39.27 11.32
C ARG A 194 28.23 -37.99 10.81
N PRO A 195 27.04 -38.06 10.19
CA PRO A 195 26.27 -36.88 9.85
C PRO A 195 25.75 -36.24 11.14
N SER A 196 26.60 -35.49 11.82
CA SER A 196 26.15 -34.46 12.75
C SER A 196 25.75 -33.27 11.89
N SER A 197 24.65 -32.60 12.25
CA SER A 197 24.24 -31.33 11.65
C SER A 197 25.36 -30.31 11.84
N THR A 198 26.29 -30.27 10.89
CA THR A 198 27.52 -29.51 11.00
C THR A 198 27.18 -28.09 10.59
N LEU A 199 27.24 -27.16 11.56
CA LEU A 199 27.16 -25.74 11.27
C LEU A 199 28.31 -25.40 10.30
N THR A 200 27.98 -25.18 9.04
CA THR A 200 28.97 -24.87 8.00
C THR A 200 29.12 -23.35 7.94
N LEU A 201 30.26 -22.85 8.42
CA LEU A 201 30.64 -21.44 8.30
C LEU A 201 31.37 -21.25 6.97
N THR A 202 30.81 -20.42 6.09
CA THR A 202 31.43 -20.01 4.83
C THR A 202 31.65 -18.50 4.87
N VAL A 203 32.86 -18.06 4.52
CA VAL A 203 33.19 -16.63 4.40
C VAL A 203 32.96 -16.23 2.96
N GLY A 204 32.18 -15.17 2.75
CA GLY A 204 31.89 -14.61 1.43
C GLY A 204 31.90 -13.09 1.48
N ASP A 205 31.76 -12.48 0.31
CA ASP A 205 31.56 -11.03 0.21
C ASP A 205 30.11 -10.66 0.60
N ASN A 206 29.90 -9.37 0.90
CA ASN A 206 28.56 -8.87 1.22
C ASN A 206 27.54 -9.12 0.08
N ALA A 207 28.01 -9.27 -1.16
CA ALA A 207 27.19 -9.58 -2.32
C ALA A 207 26.67 -11.04 -2.33
N ALA A 208 27.48 -12.00 -1.86
CA ALA A 208 27.04 -13.38 -1.63
C ALA A 208 26.16 -13.53 -0.38
N CYS A 209 26.27 -12.60 0.58
CA CYS A 209 25.55 -12.66 1.86
C CYS A 209 24.11 -12.10 1.82
N ALA A 210 23.27 -12.65 0.95
CA ALA A 210 21.84 -12.37 0.94
C ALA A 210 21.04 -13.54 1.52
N ALA A 211 19.99 -13.26 2.31
CA ALA A 211 19.11 -14.29 2.87
C ALA A 211 18.29 -14.96 1.75
N ARG A 212 18.87 -15.99 1.11
CA ARG A 212 18.23 -16.77 0.05
C ARG A 212 17.66 -18.07 0.60
N TYR A 213 16.57 -18.51 -0.03
CA TYR A 213 16.00 -19.83 0.19
C TYR A 213 16.73 -20.83 -0.69
N ASP A 214 17.11 -21.96 -0.09
CA ASP A 214 17.82 -23.03 -0.79
C ASP A 214 16.89 -24.25 -0.97
N GLY A 215 17.07 -24.96 -2.08
CA GLY A 215 16.22 -26.06 -2.52
C GLY A 215 15.50 -25.80 -3.85
N ARG A 216 14.69 -26.78 -4.27
CA ARG A 216 13.96 -26.75 -5.53
C ARG A 216 12.47 -27.03 -5.33
N VAL A 217 11.64 -26.33 -6.09
CA VAL A 217 10.19 -26.55 -6.20
C VAL A 217 9.89 -26.93 -7.64
N PHE A 218 9.39 -28.15 -7.88
CA PHE A 218 9.14 -28.68 -9.23
C PHE A 218 10.34 -28.52 -10.19
N GLY A 219 11.58 -28.70 -9.68
CA GLY A 219 12.81 -28.58 -10.46
C GLY A 219 13.37 -27.16 -10.61
N VAL A 220 12.63 -26.12 -10.20
CA VAL A 220 13.05 -24.71 -10.25
C VAL A 220 13.69 -24.30 -8.92
N ASP A 221 14.74 -23.48 -8.98
CA ASP A 221 15.38 -22.87 -7.80
C ASP A 221 14.36 -22.10 -6.95
N ALA A 222 14.24 -22.45 -5.67
CA ALA A 222 13.22 -21.90 -4.78
C ALA A 222 13.43 -20.39 -4.54
N GLY A 223 14.68 -19.92 -4.51
CA GLY A 223 15.02 -18.50 -4.37
C GLY A 223 14.52 -17.68 -5.54
N ARG A 224 14.90 -18.06 -6.77
CA ARG A 224 14.46 -17.37 -8.01
C ARG A 224 12.96 -17.40 -8.19
N LEU A 225 12.32 -18.55 -7.89
CA LEU A 225 10.87 -18.67 -7.95
C LEU A 225 10.21 -17.69 -6.97
N LEU A 226 10.71 -17.63 -5.74
CA LEU A 226 10.17 -16.71 -4.74
C LEU A 226 10.38 -15.24 -5.12
N ASP A 227 11.55 -14.86 -5.63
CA ASP A 227 11.81 -13.49 -6.08
C ASP A 227 10.84 -13.09 -7.21
N GLY A 228 10.61 -13.98 -8.18
CA GLY A 228 9.62 -13.76 -9.24
C GLY A 228 8.19 -13.64 -8.69
N LEU A 229 7.77 -14.55 -7.81
CA LEU A 229 6.46 -14.51 -7.17
C LEU A 229 6.27 -13.26 -6.30
N HIS A 230 7.32 -12.80 -5.62
CA HIS A 230 7.30 -11.59 -4.81
C HIS A 230 7.15 -10.34 -5.68
N LEU A 231 7.87 -10.27 -6.81
CA LEU A 231 7.72 -9.19 -7.79
C LEU A 231 6.31 -9.15 -8.37
N LEU A 232 5.77 -10.31 -8.76
CA LEU A 232 4.41 -10.42 -9.30
C LEU A 232 3.35 -10.06 -8.26
N SER A 233 3.47 -10.54 -7.02
CA SER A 233 2.50 -10.21 -5.97
C SER A 233 2.55 -8.74 -5.58
N ALA A 234 3.73 -8.11 -5.55
CA ALA A 234 3.88 -6.68 -5.36
C ALA A 234 3.20 -5.87 -6.48
N GLY A 235 3.39 -6.31 -7.73
CA GLY A 235 2.70 -5.77 -8.89
C GLY A 235 1.18 -5.93 -8.79
N ALA A 236 0.70 -7.07 -8.33
CA ALA A 236 -0.73 -7.32 -8.12
C ALA A 236 -1.34 -6.39 -7.06
N VAL A 237 -0.64 -6.10 -5.96
CA VAL A 237 -1.09 -5.09 -4.98
C VAL A 237 -1.19 -3.71 -5.63
N SER A 238 -0.16 -3.30 -6.37
CA SER A 238 -0.14 -2.01 -7.06
C SER A 238 -1.20 -1.90 -8.16
N PHE A 239 -1.51 -2.99 -8.85
CA PHE A 239 -2.61 -3.10 -9.81
C PHE A 239 -3.97 -2.96 -9.12
N ALA A 240 -4.21 -3.74 -8.07
CA ALA A 240 -5.44 -3.67 -7.28
C ALA A 240 -5.67 -2.28 -6.69
N ARG A 241 -4.59 -1.58 -6.31
CA ARG A 241 -4.62 -0.18 -5.89
C ARG A 241 -5.12 0.74 -7.01
N GLY A 242 -4.59 0.61 -8.23
CA GLY A 242 -5.08 1.37 -9.39
C GLY A 242 -6.57 1.12 -9.66
N LEU A 243 -7.00 -0.13 -9.56
CA LEU A 243 -8.40 -0.53 -9.70
C LEU A 243 -9.32 0.11 -8.64
N ASN A 244 -8.82 0.31 -7.43
CA ASN A 244 -9.57 0.86 -6.30
C ASN A 244 -9.57 2.40 -6.25
N ASP A 245 -8.41 3.02 -6.42
CA ASP A 245 -8.21 4.43 -6.09
C ASP A 245 -8.53 5.35 -7.27
N THR A 246 -8.39 4.88 -8.52
CA THR A 246 -8.68 5.71 -9.70
C THR A 246 -10.17 6.03 -9.82
N PRO A 247 -11.11 5.07 -9.79
CA PRO A 247 -12.55 5.39 -9.84
C PRO A 247 -13.00 6.22 -8.64
N LYS A 248 -12.42 5.97 -7.46
CA LYS A 248 -12.70 6.70 -6.22
C LYS A 248 -12.39 8.19 -6.34
N ILE A 249 -11.23 8.55 -6.87
CA ILE A 249 -10.82 9.95 -7.05
C ILE A 249 -11.57 10.57 -8.24
N ALA A 250 -11.75 9.81 -9.33
CA ALA A 250 -12.46 10.27 -10.52
C ALA A 250 -13.96 10.50 -10.29
N ALA A 251 -14.56 9.89 -9.25
CA ALA A 251 -15.96 10.11 -8.89
C ALA A 251 -16.32 11.60 -8.71
N LEU A 252 -15.38 12.42 -8.23
CA LEU A 252 -15.55 13.87 -8.08
C LEU A 252 -15.66 14.60 -9.44
N LEU A 253 -15.08 14.07 -10.52
CA LEU A 253 -15.14 14.65 -11.86
C LEU A 253 -16.46 14.33 -12.57
N PHE A 254 -16.98 13.13 -12.37
CA PHE A 254 -18.19 12.68 -13.07
C PHE A 254 -19.45 13.35 -12.52
N ALA A 255 -19.43 13.76 -11.26
CA ALA A 255 -20.54 14.50 -10.67
C ALA A 255 -20.82 15.86 -11.35
N VAL A 256 -19.83 16.45 -12.05
CA VAL A 256 -19.96 17.73 -12.77
C VAL A 256 -19.87 17.59 -14.29
N HIS A 257 -19.88 16.36 -14.81
CA HIS A 257 -19.70 16.08 -16.24
C HIS A 257 -18.47 16.80 -16.83
N ALA A 258 -17.39 16.91 -16.05
CA ALA A 258 -16.23 17.72 -16.42
C ALA A 258 -15.48 17.16 -17.64
N LEU A 259 -15.42 15.84 -17.74
CA LEU A 259 -14.75 15.08 -18.79
C LEU A 259 -15.48 13.75 -18.98
N ASP A 260 -15.37 13.20 -20.17
CA ASP A 260 -15.79 11.81 -20.43
C ASP A 260 -15.08 10.85 -19.48
N LEU A 261 -15.77 9.76 -19.12
CA LEU A 261 -15.29 8.72 -18.21
C LEU A 261 -13.84 8.29 -18.48
N ARG A 262 -13.52 8.05 -19.76
CA ARG A 262 -12.19 7.60 -20.19
C ARG A 262 -11.11 8.64 -19.95
N TRP A 263 -11.36 9.90 -20.29
CA TRP A 263 -10.39 10.98 -20.15
C TRP A 263 -10.22 11.42 -18.70
N GLY A 264 -11.30 11.41 -17.91
CA GLY A 264 -11.24 11.66 -16.46
C GLY A 264 -10.39 10.60 -15.74
N LEU A 265 -10.60 9.32 -16.03
CA LEU A 265 -9.79 8.23 -15.47
C LEU A 265 -8.32 8.31 -15.92
N ALA A 266 -8.07 8.62 -17.20
CA ALA A 266 -6.71 8.79 -17.71
C ALA A 266 -5.97 9.95 -17.00
N ALA A 267 -6.62 11.11 -16.82
CA ALA A 267 -6.05 12.25 -16.13
C ALA A 267 -5.68 11.91 -14.66
N VAL A 268 -6.58 11.24 -13.94
CA VAL A 268 -6.33 10.76 -12.58
C VAL A 268 -5.18 9.76 -12.54
N ALA A 269 -5.15 8.78 -13.45
CA ALA A 269 -4.09 7.78 -13.53
C ALA A 269 -2.70 8.42 -13.79
N SER A 270 -2.65 9.39 -14.72
CA SER A 270 -1.43 10.14 -15.02
C SER A 270 -0.96 10.97 -13.82
N ALA A 271 -1.86 11.67 -13.14
CA ALA A 271 -1.52 12.46 -11.95
C ALA A 271 -1.01 11.58 -10.80
N MET A 272 -1.64 10.42 -10.56
CA MET A 272 -1.17 9.42 -9.59
C MET A 272 0.23 8.90 -9.95
N ALA A 273 0.50 8.61 -11.23
CA ALA A 273 1.81 8.17 -11.68
C ALA A 273 2.89 9.23 -11.42
N ILE A 274 2.61 10.50 -11.76
CA ILE A 274 3.53 11.62 -11.55
C ILE A 274 3.82 11.81 -10.06
N GLY A 275 2.79 11.90 -9.22
CA GLY A 275 2.96 12.08 -7.78
C GLY A 275 3.75 10.95 -7.13
N GLY A 276 3.50 9.71 -7.54
CA GLY A 276 4.23 8.54 -7.08
C GLY A 276 5.71 8.59 -7.42
N LEU A 277 6.06 8.98 -8.65
CA LEU A 277 7.47 9.08 -9.07
C LEU A 277 8.23 10.19 -8.35
N LEU A 278 7.56 11.31 -8.04
CA LEU A 278 8.22 12.51 -7.49
C LEU A 278 8.33 12.53 -5.95
N ASN A 279 7.30 12.09 -5.21
CA ASN A 279 7.19 12.38 -3.77
C ASN A 279 7.07 11.15 -2.84
N ALA A 280 7.20 9.93 -3.36
CA ALA A 280 7.00 8.71 -2.55
C ALA A 280 8.13 8.35 -1.56
N ARG A 281 9.30 8.99 -1.65
CA ARG A 281 10.53 8.57 -0.93
C ARG A 281 10.35 8.46 0.59
N LYS A 282 9.78 9.47 1.24
CA LYS A 282 9.62 9.48 2.72
C LYS A 282 8.66 8.39 3.19
N VAL A 283 7.55 8.20 2.48
CA VAL A 283 6.56 7.17 2.80
C VAL A 283 7.12 5.77 2.54
N ALA A 284 7.89 5.62 1.45
CA ALA A 284 8.60 4.39 1.12
C ALA A 284 9.51 3.94 2.27
N ASP A 285 10.32 4.84 2.83
CA ASP A 285 11.21 4.51 3.94
C ASP A 285 10.45 4.10 5.20
N THR A 286 9.33 4.77 5.50
CA THR A 286 8.48 4.41 6.65
C THR A 286 7.88 3.02 6.49
N MET A 287 7.27 2.73 5.34
CA MET A 287 6.61 1.44 5.12
C MET A 287 7.59 0.27 4.99
N SER A 288 8.78 0.52 4.44
CA SER A 288 9.72 -0.55 4.09
C SER A 288 10.65 -0.92 5.25
N HIS A 289 11.05 0.04 6.08
CA HIS A 289 12.08 -0.19 7.10
C HIS A 289 11.63 0.10 8.54
N ARG A 290 10.60 0.93 8.74
CA ARG A 290 10.22 1.36 10.10
C ARG A 290 9.18 0.46 10.75
N LEU A 291 8.26 -0.14 9.99
CA LEU A 291 7.14 -0.93 10.54
C LEU A 291 7.55 -2.33 11.03
N THR A 292 8.24 -3.09 10.19
CA THR A 292 8.71 -4.44 10.52
C THR A 292 9.91 -4.80 9.66
N SER A 293 10.84 -5.59 10.19
CA SER A 293 11.86 -6.24 9.36
C SER A 293 11.20 -7.39 8.61
N MET A 294 11.46 -7.52 7.30
CA MET A 294 10.91 -8.63 6.53
C MET A 294 11.92 -9.19 5.54
N ASN A 295 11.86 -10.49 5.30
CA ASN A 295 12.55 -11.17 4.20
C ASN A 295 11.61 -11.32 2.98
N PRO A 296 12.12 -11.76 1.82
CA PRO A 296 11.29 -11.89 0.61
C PRO A 296 10.07 -12.80 0.78
N GLY A 297 10.18 -13.89 1.55
CA GLY A 297 9.07 -14.82 1.78
C GLY A 297 7.96 -14.22 2.64
N GLN A 298 8.33 -13.43 3.65
CA GLN A 298 7.40 -12.66 4.47
C GLN A 298 6.70 -11.56 3.64
N GLY A 299 7.47 -10.83 2.82
CA GLY A 299 6.95 -9.80 1.92
C GLY A 299 5.95 -10.38 0.89
N PHE A 300 6.31 -11.50 0.26
CA PHE A 300 5.44 -12.23 -0.66
C PHE A 300 4.10 -12.60 -0.02
N ALA A 301 4.12 -13.18 1.19
CA ALA A 301 2.90 -13.57 1.91
C ALA A 301 2.00 -12.37 2.24
N ALA A 302 2.58 -11.26 2.70
CA ALA A 302 1.84 -10.04 3.00
C ALA A 302 1.22 -9.40 1.74
N ASN A 303 1.95 -9.39 0.62
CA ASN A 303 1.45 -8.91 -0.67
C ASN A 303 0.31 -9.77 -1.18
N LEU A 304 0.41 -11.10 -1.07
CA LEU A 304 -0.66 -12.01 -1.53
C LEU A 304 -1.97 -11.75 -0.77
N SER A 305 -1.90 -11.61 0.56
CA SER A 305 -3.07 -11.22 1.37
C SER A 305 -3.63 -9.86 0.94
N THR A 306 -2.76 -8.86 0.77
CA THR A 306 -3.17 -7.52 0.38
C THR A 306 -3.82 -7.49 -1.00
N ALA A 307 -3.21 -8.14 -1.99
CA ALA A 307 -3.71 -8.19 -3.36
C ALA A 307 -5.08 -8.89 -3.41
N ALA A 308 -5.24 -10.03 -2.71
CA ALA A 308 -6.49 -10.75 -2.65
C ALA A 308 -7.62 -9.90 -2.04
N LEU A 309 -7.37 -9.28 -0.88
CA LEU A 309 -8.37 -8.47 -0.19
C LEU A 309 -8.74 -7.20 -0.97
N VAL A 310 -7.75 -6.44 -1.46
CA VAL A 310 -8.03 -5.20 -2.22
C VAL A 310 -8.73 -5.52 -3.52
N THR A 311 -8.26 -6.52 -4.29
CA THR A 311 -8.91 -6.89 -5.56
C THR A 311 -10.34 -7.33 -5.32
N THR A 312 -10.57 -8.20 -4.34
CA THR A 312 -11.94 -8.68 -4.02
C THR A 312 -12.84 -7.53 -3.63
N ALA A 313 -12.37 -6.61 -2.78
CA ALA A 313 -13.15 -5.43 -2.41
C ALA A 313 -13.46 -4.53 -3.61
N SER A 314 -12.50 -4.28 -4.50
CA SER A 314 -12.71 -3.48 -5.71
C SER A 314 -13.68 -4.13 -6.69
N LEU A 315 -13.62 -5.45 -6.88
CA LEU A 315 -14.56 -6.20 -7.72
C LEU A 315 -16.01 -6.10 -7.19
N HIS A 316 -16.19 -6.02 -5.87
CA HIS A 316 -17.50 -5.88 -5.23
C HIS A 316 -17.90 -4.42 -4.98
N GLY A 317 -17.14 -3.43 -5.48
CA GLY A 317 -17.45 -2.01 -5.28
C GLY A 317 -17.35 -1.53 -3.83
N LEU A 318 -16.61 -2.24 -2.97
CA LEU A 318 -16.51 -1.92 -1.54
C LEU A 318 -15.43 -0.87 -1.28
N PRO A 319 -15.74 0.20 -0.54
CA PRO A 319 -14.77 1.25 -0.23
C PRO A 319 -13.74 0.74 0.77
N VAL A 320 -12.53 0.40 0.31
CA VAL A 320 -11.43 -0.03 1.19
C VAL A 320 -10.22 0.91 1.12
N SER A 321 -9.47 0.92 2.23
CA SER A 321 -8.20 1.59 2.35
C SER A 321 -7.06 0.61 2.05
N THR A 322 -6.40 0.78 0.91
CA THR A 322 -5.22 0.00 0.52
C THR A 322 -4.11 0.11 1.56
N THR A 323 -3.96 1.25 2.24
CA THR A 323 -3.04 1.45 3.38
C THR A 323 -3.36 0.50 4.52
N HIS A 324 -4.64 0.45 4.93
CA HIS A 324 -5.06 -0.33 6.09
C HIS A 324 -4.87 -1.81 5.83
N VAL A 325 -5.22 -2.25 4.62
CA VAL A 325 -5.05 -3.64 4.21
C VAL A 325 -3.57 -4.01 4.12
N SER A 326 -2.74 -3.19 3.46
CA SER A 326 -1.29 -3.46 3.32
C SER A 326 -0.58 -3.46 4.68
N VAL A 327 -0.77 -2.43 5.50
CA VAL A 327 -0.18 -2.35 6.84
C VAL A 327 -0.72 -3.46 7.74
N GLY A 328 -2.02 -3.75 7.68
CA GLY A 328 -2.63 -4.85 8.42
C GLY A 328 -2.03 -6.21 8.06
N ALA A 329 -1.84 -6.51 6.78
CA ALA A 329 -1.21 -7.75 6.33
C ALA A 329 0.26 -7.87 6.80
N LEU A 330 1.02 -6.77 6.74
CA LEU A 330 2.38 -6.69 7.28
C LEU A 330 2.41 -6.91 8.79
N LEU A 331 1.47 -6.31 9.53
CA LEU A 331 1.32 -6.51 10.97
C LEU A 331 0.96 -7.96 11.31
N GLY A 332 0.03 -8.57 10.58
CA GLY A 332 -0.33 -9.98 10.76
C GLY A 332 0.86 -10.91 10.60
N MET A 333 1.65 -10.71 9.54
CA MET A 333 2.91 -11.42 9.34
C MET A 333 3.91 -11.13 10.48
N GLY A 334 4.05 -9.86 10.88
CA GLY A 334 4.95 -9.43 11.94
C GLY A 334 4.61 -10.04 13.31
N LEU A 335 3.32 -10.23 13.61
CA LEU A 335 2.83 -10.85 14.84
C LEU A 335 3.20 -12.33 14.91
N VAL A 336 3.00 -13.08 13.81
CA VAL A 336 3.38 -14.50 13.73
C VAL A 336 4.89 -14.68 13.87
N THR A 337 5.67 -13.75 13.30
CA THR A 337 7.13 -13.81 13.30
C THR A 337 7.80 -13.15 14.51
N ARG A 338 7.02 -12.45 15.34
CA ARG A 338 7.47 -11.63 16.48
C ARG A 338 8.47 -10.52 16.10
N GLN A 339 8.33 -9.95 14.90
CA GLN A 339 9.21 -8.90 14.34
C GLN A 339 8.55 -7.52 14.25
N THR A 340 7.36 -7.36 14.85
CA THR A 340 6.62 -6.09 14.83
C THR A 340 7.30 -5.02 15.68
N ARG A 341 7.50 -3.82 15.12
CA ARG A 341 7.99 -2.65 15.86
C ARG A 341 6.83 -1.77 16.30
N TRP A 342 6.41 -1.90 17.54
CA TRP A 342 5.17 -1.26 18.03
C TRP A 342 5.17 0.27 17.99
N LYS A 343 6.28 0.93 18.33
CA LYS A 343 6.34 2.41 18.36
C LYS A 343 6.02 3.04 16.99
N PRO A 344 6.67 2.62 15.87
CA PRO A 344 6.28 3.03 14.52
C PRO A 344 4.82 2.70 14.15
N VAL A 345 4.32 1.53 14.57
CA VAL A 345 2.95 1.11 14.28
C VAL A 345 1.93 2.03 14.95
N VAL A 346 2.13 2.36 16.22
CA VAL A 346 1.27 3.32 16.94
C VAL A 346 1.29 4.69 16.25
N GLY A 347 2.45 5.14 15.76
CA GLY A 347 2.55 6.38 14.98
C GLY A 347 1.72 6.36 13.70
N VAL A 348 1.68 5.23 12.98
CA VAL A 348 0.84 5.07 11.79
C VAL A 348 -0.65 5.02 12.15
N LEU A 349 -1.04 4.28 13.18
CA LEU A 349 -2.43 4.24 13.65
C LEU A 349 -2.91 5.63 14.10
N ALA A 350 -2.08 6.37 14.82
CA ALA A 350 -2.37 7.75 15.20
C ALA A 350 -2.55 8.65 13.97
N ALA A 351 -1.69 8.51 12.96
CA ALA A 351 -1.85 9.25 11.71
C ALA A 351 -3.18 8.94 11.01
N TRP A 352 -3.66 7.69 11.03
CA TRP A 352 -4.96 7.34 10.46
C TRP A 352 -6.13 8.02 11.18
N VAL A 353 -6.09 8.03 12.52
CA VAL A 353 -7.10 8.70 13.35
C VAL A 353 -7.08 10.21 13.12
N VAL A 354 -5.89 10.83 13.03
CA VAL A 354 -5.73 12.29 12.86
C VAL A 354 -6.03 12.77 11.45
N THR A 355 -5.82 11.94 10.42
CA THR A 355 -6.04 12.34 9.02
C THR A 355 -7.50 12.71 8.76
N LEU A 356 -8.46 11.98 9.35
CA LEU A 356 -9.89 12.22 9.16
C LEU A 356 -10.34 13.61 9.65
N PRO A 357 -10.12 14.00 10.93
CA PRO A 357 -10.48 15.35 11.40
C PRO A 357 -9.65 16.44 10.71
N CYS A 358 -8.38 16.19 10.39
CA CYS A 358 -7.58 17.15 9.63
C CYS A 358 -8.17 17.41 8.24
N ALA A 359 -8.55 16.36 7.52
CA ALA A 359 -9.20 16.50 6.21
C ALA A 359 -10.58 17.15 6.31
N ALA A 360 -11.35 16.86 7.38
CA ALA A 360 -12.62 17.53 7.63
C ALA A 360 -12.44 19.04 7.85
N LEU A 361 -11.49 19.44 8.68
CA LEU A 361 -11.19 20.86 8.90
C LEU A 361 -10.74 21.55 7.61
N LEU A 362 -9.85 20.92 6.84
CA LEU A 362 -9.36 21.48 5.57
C LEU A 362 -10.46 21.55 4.51
N GLY A 363 -11.35 20.55 4.43
CA GLY A 363 -12.50 20.56 3.55
C GLY A 363 -13.53 21.63 3.91
N ALA A 364 -13.85 21.78 5.20
CA ALA A 364 -14.72 22.84 5.71
C ALA A 364 -14.16 24.23 5.40
N LEU A 365 -12.87 24.44 5.70
CA LEU A 365 -12.18 25.70 5.41
C LEU A 365 -12.17 26.00 3.92
N ALA A 366 -11.84 25.03 3.07
CA ALA A 366 -11.86 25.21 1.63
C ALA A 366 -13.26 25.60 1.14
N TYR A 367 -14.31 24.96 1.64
CA TYR A 367 -15.69 25.30 1.25
C TYR A 367 -16.07 26.73 1.64
N VAL A 368 -15.74 27.15 2.87
CA VAL A 368 -16.01 28.51 3.36
C VAL A 368 -15.24 29.56 2.56
N LEU A 369 -14.03 29.26 2.09
CA LEU A 369 -13.23 30.20 1.29
C LEU A 369 -13.67 30.28 -0.18
N ILE A 370 -14.30 29.23 -0.71
CA ILE A 370 -14.78 29.18 -2.11
C ILE A 370 -16.17 29.81 -2.24
N ARG A 371 -16.99 29.73 -1.19
CA ARG A 371 -18.34 30.29 -1.14
C ARG A 371 -18.32 31.82 -1.04
#